data_AF-X8E0C4-F1
#
_entry.id   AF-X8E0C4-F1
#
_cell.length_a   1.000
_cell.length_b   1.000
_cell.length_c   1.000
_cell.angle_alpha   90.00
_cell.angle_beta   90.00
_cell.angle_gamma   90.00
#
_symmetry.space_group_name_H-M   'P 1'
#
loop_
_entity.id
_entity.type
_entity.pdbx_description
1 polymer ?
#
loop_
_entity_poly.entity_id
_entity_poly.type
_entity_poly.pdbx_seq_one_letter_code
_entity_poly.pdbx_strand_id
1 'polypeptide(L)' 'MSSFPVTTKDGNWSIVSGLEIDEFSRGRIDTSTAELADERAAVTELGLI' A
#
# COMPACT_ATOMS: atom_id res chain seq x y z
N MET A 1 -1.02 2.19 5.57
CA MET A 1 -1.84 2.30 4.33
C MET A 1 -0.87 2.36 3.17
N SER A 2 -1.20 1.82 1.99
CA SER A 2 -0.31 1.82 0.81
C SER A 2 -1.07 2.25 -0.45
N SER A 3 -0.34 2.57 -1.51
CA SER A 3 -0.90 2.95 -2.82
C SER A 3 -1.34 1.73 -3.62
N PHE A 4 -2.40 1.87 -4.40
CA PHE A 4 -2.96 0.81 -5.25
C PHE A 4 -3.36 1.34 -6.62
N PRO A 5 -3.34 0.50 -7.67
CA PRO A 5 -4.00 0.82 -8.92
C PRO A 5 -5.51 0.88 -8.67
N VAL A 6 -6.11 2.05 -8.89
CA VAL A 6 -7.53 2.28 -8.66
C VAL A 6 -8.22 2.84 -9.89
N THR A 7 -9.51 2.53 -10.03
CA THR A 7 -10.43 3.27 -10.90
C THR A 7 -11.26 4.20 -10.04
N THR A 8 -11.69 5.33 -10.62
CA THR A 8 -12.57 6.29 -9.93
C THR A 8 -13.87 6.45 -10.69
N LYS A 9 -14.98 6.52 -9.97
CA LYS A 9 -16.31 6.74 -10.52
C LYS A 9 -17.20 7.39 -9.47
N ASP A 10 -17.90 8.46 -9.85
CA ASP A 10 -18.89 9.16 -9.00
C ASP A 10 -18.34 9.53 -7.60
N GLY A 11 -17.09 10.01 -7.55
CA GLY A 11 -16.40 10.37 -6.30
C GLY A 11 -15.92 9.19 -5.45
N ASN A 12 -16.16 7.95 -5.88
CA ASN A 12 -15.70 6.73 -5.23
C ASN A 12 -14.48 6.15 -5.97
N TRP A 13 -13.66 5.38 -5.25
CA TRP A 13 -12.53 4.65 -5.82
C TRP A 13 -12.69 3.15 -5.58
N SER A 14 -12.10 2.34 -6.46
CA SER A 14 -12.06 0.88 -6.34
C SER A 14 -10.74 0.34 -6.84
N ILE A 15 -10.13 -0.56 -6.07
CA ILE A 15 -8.87 -1.21 -6.44
C ILE A 15 -9.13 -2.12 -7.65
N VAL A 16 -8.22 -2.05 -8.62
CA VAL A 16 -8.23 -2.94 -9.77
C VAL A 16 -7.86 -4.35 -9.30
N SER A 17 -8.81 -5.27 -9.40
CA SER A 17 -8.65 -6.69 -9.07
C SER A 17 -8.15 -7.50 -10.26
N GLY A 18 -7.56 -8.68 -9.99
CA GLY A 18 -7.20 -9.65 -11.03
C GLY A 18 -5.90 -9.33 -11.77
N LEU A 19 -5.02 -8.50 -11.18
CA LEU A 19 -3.69 -8.26 -11.70
C LEU A 19 -2.75 -9.38 -11.24
N GLU A 20 -2.15 -10.07 -12.21
CA GLU A 20 -1.01 -10.94 -11.95
C GLU A 20 0.20 -10.07 -11.58
N ILE A 21 0.85 -10.42 -10.48
CA ILE A 21 2.02 -9.70 -9.97
C ILE A 21 3.21 -10.63 -10.11
N ASP A 22 4.11 -10.31 -11.04
CA ASP A 22 5.36 -11.04 -11.22
C ASP A 22 6.30 -10.87 -10.01
N GLU A 23 7.33 -11.72 -9.93
CA GLU A 23 8.25 -11.76 -8.79
C GLU A 23 9.05 -10.46 -8.61
N PHE A 24 9.43 -9.80 -9.71
CA PHE A 24 10.13 -8.52 -9.65
C PHE A 24 9.22 -7.43 -9.07
N SER A 25 8.00 -7.33 -9.57
CA SER A 25 6.99 -6.40 -9.07
C SER A 25 6.65 -6.69 -7.60
N ARG A 26 6.50 -7.96 -7.23
CA ARG A 26 6.23 -8.39 -5.85
C ARG A 26 7.30 -7.93 -4.89
N GLY A 27 8.57 -8.19 -5.18
CA GLY A 27 9.67 -7.80 -4.29
C GLY A 27 9.73 -6.29 -4.03
N ARG A 28 9.41 -5.47 -5.04
CA ARG A 28 9.36 -4.00 -4.90
C ARG A 28 8.18 -3.55 -4.06
N ILE A 29 7.01 -4.16 -4.24
CA ILE A 29 5.81 -3.89 -3.43
C ILE A 29 6.07 -4.25 -1.96
N ASP A 30 6.65 -5.42 -1.71
CA ASP A 30 6.91 -5.90 -0.35
C ASP A 30 7.93 -4.99 0.36
N THR A 31 8.97 -4.54 -0.33
CA THR A 31 9.94 -3.57 0.21
C THR A 31 9.27 -2.26 0.64
N SER A 32 8.43 -1.67 -0.23
CA SER A 32 7.77 -0.40 0.07
C SER A 32 6.72 -0.54 1.17
N THR A 33 6.01 -1.67 1.23
CA THR A 33 5.02 -1.90 2.29
C THR A 33 5.66 -2.18 3.65
N ALA A 34 6.86 -2.76 3.69
CA ALA A 34 7.64 -2.90 4.91
C ALA A 34 8.08 -1.54 5.45
N GLU A 35 8.60 -0.65 4.60
CA GLU A 35 8.95 0.73 4.99
C GLU A 35 7.75 1.47 5.59
N LEU A 36 6.57 1.39 4.96
CA LEU A 36 5.34 1.98 5.49
C LEU A 36 4.89 1.37 6.84
N ALA A 37 5.22 0.10 7.09
CA ALA A 37 4.93 -0.55 8.37
C ALA A 37 5.86 -0.03 9.47
N ASP A 38 7.14 0.18 9.15
CA ASP A 38 8.14 0.76 10.05
C ASP A 38 7.80 2.22 10.40
N GLU A 39 7.43 3.03 9.41
CA GLU A 39 6.96 4.41 9.64
C GLU A 39 5.73 4.43 10.56
N ARG A 40 4.78 3.52 10.34
CA ARG A 40 3.60 3.40 11.20
C ARG A 40 3.99 3.01 12.63
N ALA A 41 4.93 2.08 12.79
CA ALA A 41 5.43 1.69 14.11
C ALA A 41 6.07 2.87 14.82
N ALA A 42 6.91 3.65 14.13
CA ALA A 42 7.55 4.84 14.68
C ALA A 42 6.53 5.86 15.20
N VAL A 43 5.47 6.17 14.45
CA VAL A 43 4.43 7.11 14.93
C VAL A 43 3.55 6.52 16.04
N THR A 44 3.41 5.19 16.09
CA THR A 44 2.72 4.50 17.20
C THR A 44 3.54 4.62 18.49
N GLU A 45 4.86 4.44 18.43
CA GLU A 45 5.76 4.62 19.57
C GLU A 45 5.74 6.06 20.10
N LEU A 46 5.50 7.03 19.23
CA LEU A 46 5.32 8.44 19.58
C LEU A 46 3.91 8.77 20.13
N GLY A 47 2.98 7.80 20.14
CA GLY A 47 1.61 8.00 20.63
C GLY A 47 0.76 8.92 19.76
N LEU A 48 1.07 9.01 18.46
CA LEU A 48 0.35 9.87 17.51
C LEU A 48 -0.87 9.18 16.88
N ILE A 49 -1.00 7.86 17.04
CA ILE A 49 -2.12 7.02 16.59
C ILE A 49 -2.42 5.91 17.59
#